data_AF-A0A0A0MSL7-F1
#
_entry.id   AF-A0A0A0MSL7-F1
#
_cell.length_a   1.000
_cell.length_b   1.000
_cell.length_c   1.000
_cell.angle_alpha   90.00
_cell.angle_beta   90.00
_cell.angle_gamma   90.00
#
_symmetry.space_group_name_H-M   'P 1'
#
loop_
_entity.id
_entity.type
_entity.pdbx_description
1 polymer ?
#
loop_
_entity_poly.entity_id
_entity_poly.type
_entity_poly.pdbx_seq_one_letter_code
_entity_poly.pdbx_strand_id
1 'polypeptide(L)'
;MDFGGHGLSSHYSPGVPYYLQTFVSEIRRVVAALKWNRFSILGHSFGGVVGGMFFCTFPEMVDKLILLDTPLFLLESDEMENLLTYKRRAIEHVLQVEA
;
A
#
# COMPACT_ATOMS: atom_id res chain seq x y z
N MET A 1 -11.30 2.78 -3.70
CA MET A 1 -11.54 2.12 -2.40
C MET A 1 -11.51 3.18 -1.33
N ASP A 2 -12.31 3.02 -0.28
CA ASP A 2 -12.18 3.84 0.93
C ASP A 2 -11.19 3.14 1.88
N PHE A 3 -10.19 3.86 2.40
CA PHE A 3 -9.26 3.29 3.37
C PHE A 3 -9.92 3.14 4.75
N GLY A 4 -9.38 2.27 5.60
CA GLY A 4 -9.81 2.12 6.99
C GLY A 4 -9.97 3.48 7.68
N GLY A 5 -11.13 3.67 8.32
CA GLY A 5 -11.52 4.92 8.99
C GLY A 5 -11.89 6.11 8.10
N HIS A 6 -12.09 5.87 6.80
CA HIS A 6 -12.55 6.88 5.84
C HIS A 6 -13.80 6.38 5.11
N GLY A 7 -14.66 7.31 4.68
CA GLY A 7 -15.82 6.99 3.85
C GLY A 7 -16.74 5.95 4.49
N LEU A 8 -17.02 4.87 3.76
CA LEU A 8 -17.84 3.75 4.23
C LEU A 8 -17.03 2.57 4.79
N SER A 9 -15.70 2.67 4.80
CA SER A 9 -14.83 1.64 5.38
C SER A 9 -14.84 1.70 6.90
N SER A 10 -14.83 0.54 7.55
CA SER A 10 -14.76 0.43 9.00
C SER A 10 -13.55 1.18 9.57
N HIS A 11 -13.71 1.76 10.75
CA HIS A 11 -12.59 2.27 11.53
C HIS A 11 -11.72 1.12 12.03
N TYR A 12 -10.41 1.35 12.12
CA TYR A 12 -9.54 0.39 12.80
C TYR A 12 -9.90 0.27 14.29
N SER A 13 -9.63 -0.91 14.85
CA SER A 13 -9.76 -1.15 16.29
C SER A 13 -8.91 -0.14 17.09
N PRO A 14 -9.36 0.25 18.30
CA PRO A 14 -8.58 1.13 19.17
C PRO A 14 -7.15 0.62 19.38
N GLY A 15 -6.17 1.51 19.22
CA GLY A 15 -4.74 1.19 19.36
C GLY A 15 -4.03 0.79 18.07
N VAL A 16 -4.75 0.58 16.95
CA VAL A 16 -4.12 0.33 15.65
C VAL A 16 -3.71 1.66 15.00
N PRO A 17 -2.42 1.85 14.66
CA PRO A 17 -1.93 3.11 14.11
C PRO A 17 -2.19 3.26 12.61
N TYR A 18 -2.45 4.51 12.19
CA TYR A 18 -2.58 4.92 10.78
C TYR A 18 -1.20 5.14 10.15
N TYR A 19 -0.41 4.07 10.03
CA TYR A 19 0.87 4.11 9.34
C TYR A 19 0.72 3.87 7.84
N LEU A 20 1.64 4.41 7.05
CA LEU A 20 1.65 4.25 5.59
C LEU A 20 1.57 2.76 5.18
N GLN A 21 2.31 1.91 5.88
CA GLN A 21 2.34 0.46 5.67
C GLN A 21 0.97 -0.19 5.92
N THR A 22 0.20 0.31 6.89
CA THR A 22 -1.15 -0.20 7.17
C THR A 22 -2.02 -0.05 5.92
N PHE A 23 -2.01 1.13 5.29
CA PHE A 23 -2.76 1.41 4.06
C PHE A 23 -2.25 0.60 2.85
N VAL A 24 -0.94 0.39 2.72
CA VAL A 24 -0.38 -0.47 1.66
C VAL A 24 -0.88 -1.91 1.82
N SER A 25 -0.91 -2.41 3.06
CA SER A 25 -1.47 -3.74 3.37
C SER A 25 -2.96 -3.81 3.06
N GLU A 26 -3.74 -2.73 3.21
CA GLU A 26 -5.15 -2.71 2.80
C GLU A 26 -5.32 -2.93 1.30
N ILE A 27 -4.51 -2.28 0.46
CA ILE A 27 -4.52 -2.56 -0.98
C ILE A 27 -4.19 -4.04 -1.22
N ARG A 28 -3.27 -4.62 -0.45
CA ARG A 28 -2.94 -6.05 -0.55
C ARG A 28 -4.10 -6.98 -0.21
N ARG A 29 -4.83 -6.69 0.86
CA ARG A 29 -6.05 -7.42 1.25
C ARG A 29 -7.14 -7.31 0.20
N VAL A 30 -7.42 -6.10 -0.30
CA VAL A 30 -8.46 -5.86 -1.32
C VAL A 30 -8.14 -6.62 -2.61
N VAL A 31 -6.90 -6.52 -3.09
CA VAL A 31 -6.46 -7.19 -4.33
C VAL A 31 -6.52 -8.72 -4.18
N ALA A 32 -6.13 -9.26 -3.02
CA ALA A 32 -6.24 -10.68 -2.74
C ALA A 32 -7.71 -11.15 -2.69
N ALA A 33 -8.59 -10.40 -2.02
CA ALA A 33 -10.02 -10.69 -1.93
C ALA A 33 -10.70 -10.66 -3.32
N LEU A 34 -10.31 -9.72 -4.18
CA LEU A 34 -10.79 -9.60 -5.56
C LEU A 34 -10.10 -10.58 -6.53
N LYS A 35 -9.08 -11.33 -6.07
CA LYS A 35 -8.30 -12.29 -6.86
C LYS A 35 -7.65 -11.66 -8.09
N TRP A 36 -7.15 -10.44 -7.94
CA TRP A 36 -6.45 -9.75 -9.02
C TRP A 36 -4.96 -10.09 -8.99
N ASN A 37 -4.47 -10.69 -10.07
CA ASN A 37 -3.05 -11.00 -10.22
C ASN A 37 -2.24 -9.75 -10.62
N ARG A 38 -2.80 -8.91 -11.50
CA ARG A 38 -2.24 -7.63 -11.94
C ARG A 38 -3.36 -6.60 -12.11
N PHE A 39 -3.08 -5.34 -11.80
CA PHE A 39 -4.06 -4.25 -11.88
C PHE A 39 -3.38 -2.88 -12.05
N SER A 40 -4.16 -1.83 -12.35
CA SER A 40 -3.64 -0.45 -12.41
C SER A 40 -4.06 0.34 -11.17
N ILE A 41 -3.19 1.25 -10.73
CA ILE A 41 -3.43 2.14 -9.59
C ILE A 41 -3.60 3.57 -10.11
N LEU A 42 -4.72 4.18 -9.76
CA LEU A 42 -4.94 5.62 -9.85
C LEU A 42 -4.98 6.18 -8.43
N GLY A 43 -4.01 7.02 -8.08
CA GLY A 43 -3.89 7.60 -6.74
C GLY A 43 -3.88 9.11 -6.79
N HIS A 44 -4.67 9.74 -5.92
CA HIS A 44 -4.70 11.19 -5.73
C HIS A 44 -4.12 11.56 -4.36
N SER A 45 -3.27 12.59 -4.30
CA SER A 45 -2.68 13.12 -3.07
C SER A 45 -2.11 11.99 -2.19
N PHE A 46 -2.60 11.82 -0.96
CA PHE A 46 -2.19 10.72 -0.07
C PHE A 46 -2.39 9.34 -0.69
N GLY A 47 -3.48 9.10 -1.43
CA GLY A 47 -3.71 7.84 -2.13
C GLY A 47 -2.66 7.56 -3.20
N GLY A 48 -2.07 8.60 -3.79
CA GLY A 48 -0.92 8.48 -4.68
C GLY A 48 0.36 8.07 -3.95
N VAL A 49 0.58 8.57 -2.74
CA VAL A 49 1.74 8.16 -1.90
C VAL A 49 1.61 6.68 -1.51
N VAL A 50 0.43 6.25 -1.08
CA VAL A 50 0.15 4.83 -0.76
C VAL A 50 0.33 3.96 -2.01
N GLY A 51 -0.24 4.38 -3.15
CA GLY A 51 -0.14 3.68 -4.43
C GLY A 51 1.30 3.57 -4.94
N GLY A 52 2.10 4.62 -4.78
CA GLY A 52 3.52 4.62 -5.12
C GLY A 52 4.34 3.68 -4.23
N MET A 53 4.13 3.72 -2.91
CA MET A 53 4.78 2.80 -1.97
C MET A 53 4.44 1.34 -2.28
N PHE A 54 3.18 1.09 -2.61
CA PHE A 54 2.72 -0.20 -3.06
C PHE A 54 3.44 -0.66 -4.32
N PHE A 55 3.52 0.20 -5.35
CA PHE A 55 4.19 -0.10 -6.61
C PHE A 55 5.67 -0.46 -6.39
N CYS A 56 6.37 0.28 -5.54
CA CYS A 56 7.76 -0.02 -5.19
C CYS A 56 7.92 -1.36 -4.44
N THR A 57 6.91 -1.77 -3.68
CA THR A 57 6.98 -3.00 -2.86
C THR A 57 6.55 -4.25 -3.64
N PHE A 58 5.55 -4.12 -4.52
CA PHE A 58 4.95 -5.21 -5.31
C PHE A 58 4.85 -4.83 -6.80
N PRO A 59 5.96 -4.50 -7.47
CA PRO A 59 5.94 -4.03 -8.86
C PRO A 59 5.35 -5.06 -9.83
N GLU A 60 5.47 -6.35 -9.51
CA GLU A 60 4.93 -7.45 -10.31
C GLU A 60 3.39 -7.49 -10.36
N MET A 61 2.70 -6.76 -9.48
CA MET A 61 1.24 -6.72 -9.40
C MET A 61 0.63 -5.50 -10.09
N VAL A 62 1.45 -4.54 -10.55
CA VAL A 62 0.95 -3.26 -11.08
C VAL A 62 1.25 -3.12 -12.57
N ASP A 63 0.22 -2.82 -13.36
CA ASP A 63 0.35 -2.54 -14.80
C ASP A 63 0.65 -1.08 -15.08
N LYS A 64 -0.02 -0.17 -14.38
CA LYS A 64 0.14 1.28 -14.53
C LYS A 64 -0.06 1.96 -13.19
N LEU A 65 0.75 2.99 -12.93
CA LEU A 65 0.59 3.90 -11.80
C LEU A 65 0.30 5.30 -12.35
N ILE A 66 -0.87 5.83 -12.04
CA ILE A 66 -1.33 7.16 -12.43
C ILE A 66 -1.46 8.00 -11.16
N LEU A 67 -0.74 9.12 -11.11
CA LEU A 67 -0.64 9.98 -9.93
C LEU A 67 -1.27 11.34 -10.21
N LEU A 68 -2.19 11.76 -9.34
CA LEU A 68 -2.88 13.05 -9.42
C LEU A 68 -2.51 13.89 -8.19
N ASP A 69 -1.79 15.00 -8.39
CA ASP A 69 -1.35 15.92 -7.32
C ASP A 69 -0.72 15.20 -6.11
N THR A 70 0.10 14.20 -6.41
CA THR A 70 0.78 13.40 -5.39
C THR A 70 2.09 14.08 -4.99
N PRO A 71 2.34 14.35 -3.70
CA PRO A 71 3.61 14.90 -3.27
C PRO A 71 4.74 13.92 -3.59
N LEU A 72 5.86 14.43 -4.10
CA LEU A 72 7.02 13.60 -4.43
C LEU A 72 7.56 12.97 -3.14
N PHE A 73 7.40 11.66 -3.02
CA PHE A 73 7.96 10.90 -1.91
C PHE A 73 9.46 10.67 -2.23
N LEU A 74 10.31 11.63 -1.88
CA LEU A 74 11.76 11.50 -2.02
C LEU A 74 12.25 10.44 -1.03
N LEU A 75 12.68 9.33 -1.60
CA LEU A 75 13.32 8.22 -0.93
C LEU A 75 14.77 8.24 -1.37
N GLU A 76 15.69 8.66 -0.50
CA GLU A 76 17.13 8.69 -0.80
C GLU A 76 17.64 7.28 -1.12
N SER A 77 18.53 7.19 -2.11
CA SER A 77 18.70 6.01 -2.98
C SER A 77 19.48 4.84 -2.38
N ASP A 78 20.32 5.06 -1.38
CA ASP A 78 21.43 4.13 -1.12
C ASP A 78 21.07 2.98 -0.16
N GLU A 79 20.01 3.12 0.66
CA GLU A 79 19.51 2.07 1.57
C GLU A 79 18.19 1.41 1.07
N MET A 80 17.76 1.75 -0.15
CA MET A 80 16.39 1.55 -0.60
C MET A 80 15.99 0.10 -0.83
N GLU A 81 16.88 -0.68 -1.47
CA GLU A 81 16.55 -2.05 -1.85
C GLU A 81 16.34 -2.94 -0.61
N ASN A 82 17.18 -2.73 0.42
CA ASN A 82 17.05 -3.38 1.71
C ASN A 82 15.77 -2.95 2.43
N LEU A 83 15.43 -1.65 2.39
CA LEU A 83 14.23 -1.11 3.03
C LEU A 83 12.95 -1.62 2.37
N LEU A 84 12.86 -1.63 1.04
CA LEU A 84 11.70 -2.14 0.31
C LEU A 84 11.52 -3.64 0.55
N THR A 85 12.62 -4.41 0.53
CA THR A 85 12.60 -5.84 0.87
C THR A 85 12.10 -6.06 2.30
N TYR A 86 12.58 -5.27 3.26
CA TYR A 86 12.13 -5.33 4.65
C TYR A 86 10.64 -4.98 4.78
N LYS A 87 10.19 -3.89 4.15
CA LYS A 87 8.79 -3.46 4.15
C LYS A 87 7.87 -4.53 3.54
N ARG A 88 8.29 -5.14 2.43
CA ARG A 88 7.57 -6.26 1.81
C ARG A 88 7.40 -7.41 2.78
N ARG A 89 8.49 -7.88 3.40
CA ARG A 89 8.46 -8.97 4.38
C ARG A 89 7.57 -8.65 5.57
N ALA A 90 7.61 -7.41 6.08
CA ALA A 90 6.76 -6.99 7.18
C ALA A 90 5.27 -7.02 6.80
N ILE A 91 4.91 -6.54 5.60
CA ILE A 91 3.54 -6.59 5.09
C ILE A 91 3.07 -8.04 4.91
N GLU A 92 3.88 -8.87 4.26
CA GLU A 92 3.56 -10.29 4.03
C GLU A 92 3.42 -11.05 5.36
N HIS A 93 4.28 -10.79 6.34
CA HIS A 93 4.20 -11.40 7.66
C HIS A 93 2.91 -11.04 8.38
N VAL A 94 2.52 -9.76 8.39
CA VAL A 94 1.25 -9.32 8.99
C VAL A 94 0.07 -10.05 8.34
N LEU A 95 0.05 -10.13 7.01
CA LEU A 95 -1.02 -10.79 6.27
C LEU A 95 -1.08 -12.30 6.51
N GLN A 96 0.07 -12.95 6.73
CA GLN A 96 0.12 -14.37 7.08
C GLN A 96 -0.43 -14.63 8.49
N VAL A 97 -0.22 -13.73 9.44
CA VAL A 97 -0.70 -13.87 10.82
C VAL A 97 -2.21 -13.60 10.95
N GLU A 98 -2.79 -12.84 10.00
CA GLU A 98 -4.22 -12.54 9.94
C GLU A 98 -5.07 -13.61 9.23
N ALA A 99 -4.44 -14.55 8.51
CA ALA A 99 -5.10 -15.60 7.73
C ALA A 99 -5.47 -16.82 8.58
#